data_AF-A0A7W1KCN7-F1
#
_entry.id   AF-A0A7W1KCN7-F1
#
_cell.length_a   1.000
_cell.length_b   1.000
_cell.length_c   1.000
_cell.angle_alpha   90.00
_cell.angle_beta   90.00
_cell.angle_gamma   90.00
#
_symmetry.space_group_name_H-M   'P 1'
#
loop_
_entity.id
_entity.type
_entity.pdbx_description
1 polymer ?
#
loop_
_entity_poly.entity_id
_entity_poly.type
_entity_poly.pdbx_seq_one_letter_code
_entity_poly.pdbx_strand_id
1 'polypeptide(L)'
;MTEETFGPTLPIMRVGDAEEALRLANDSPYGLGAAIYTRDVERGEQLARRVEAGAVCVNDALLNYLAVELPMGGWKASGLGTRHGAAGIRKFAKQQSLLTTRFALKREPFMFPYKARTSKVLFKGLRLIYGRGRRRSR
;
A
#
# COMPACT_ATOMS: atom_id res chain seq x y z
N MET A 1 -27.47 -4.94 3.77
CA MET A 1 -26.96 -3.55 3.65
C MET A 1 -25.70 -3.61 2.78
N THR A 2 -25.90 -3.80 1.47
CA THR A 2 -24.83 -4.16 0.52
C THR A 2 -24.62 -3.13 -0.57
N GLU A 3 -25.65 -2.31 -0.85
CA GLU A 3 -25.61 -1.26 -1.84
C GLU A 3 -25.42 0.11 -1.18
N GLU A 4 -24.72 0.99 -1.89
CA GLU A 4 -24.48 2.35 -1.45
C GLU A 4 -25.79 3.16 -1.51
N THR A 5 -26.13 3.79 -0.39
CA THR A 5 -27.46 4.40 -0.22
C THR A 5 -27.61 5.73 -0.97
N PHE A 6 -26.57 6.57 -1.01
CA PHE A 6 -26.55 7.90 -1.67
C PHE A 6 -27.80 8.77 -1.43
N GLY A 7 -28.47 8.58 -0.30
CA GLY A 7 -29.76 9.19 0.01
C GLY A 7 -29.92 9.43 1.52
N PRO A 8 -31.03 10.05 1.95
CA PRO A 8 -31.23 10.50 3.32
C PRO A 8 -31.63 9.37 4.27
N THR A 9 -31.19 8.14 4.02
CA THR A 9 -31.48 6.97 4.86
C THR A 9 -30.20 6.46 5.51
N LEU A 10 -30.26 6.20 6.82
CA LEU A 10 -29.13 5.71 7.62
C LEU A 10 -29.52 4.37 8.28
N PRO A 11 -29.21 3.24 7.64
CA PRO A 11 -29.52 1.94 8.20
C PRO A 11 -28.64 1.63 9.42
N ILE A 12 -29.21 1.00 10.45
CA ILE A 12 -28.53 0.62 11.69
C ILE A 12 -28.51 -0.90 11.79
N MET A 13 -27.32 -1.48 11.90
CA MET A 13 -27.12 -2.92 12.13
C MET A 13 -26.54 -3.14 13.52
N ARG A 14 -27.20 -3.98 14.31
CA ARG A 14 -26.65 -4.43 15.59
C ARG A 14 -25.64 -5.56 15.34
N VAL A 15 -24.52 -5.49 16.04
CA VAL A 15 -23.45 -6.49 16.07
C VAL A 15 -23.17 -6.89 17.52
N GLY A 16 -22.56 -8.06 17.71
CA GLY A 16 -22.22 -8.60 19.02
C GLY A 16 -21.03 -7.88 19.66
N ASP A 17 -20.04 -7.50 18.86
CA ASP A 17 -18.84 -6.80 19.32
C ASP A 17 -18.15 -5.98 18.21
N ALA A 18 -17.02 -5.36 18.57
CA ALA A 18 -16.24 -4.53 17.65
C ALA A 18 -15.49 -5.35 16.58
N GLU A 19 -15.19 -6.62 16.83
CA GLU A 19 -14.51 -7.50 15.86
C GLU A 19 -15.48 -7.92 14.75
N GLU A 20 -16.72 -8.25 15.12
CA GLU A 20 -17.79 -8.47 14.15
C GLU A 20 -18.08 -7.21 13.35
N ALA A 21 -18.12 -6.04 13.99
CA ALA A 21 -18.27 -4.75 13.30
C ALA A 21 -17.19 -4.54 12.24
N LEU A 22 -15.93 -4.79 12.61
CA LEU A 22 -14.78 -4.65 11.71
C LEU A 22 -14.85 -5.64 10.55
N ARG A 23 -15.20 -6.91 10.84
CA ARG A 23 -15.36 -7.95 9.81
C ARG A 23 -16.43 -7.54 8.79
N LEU A 24 -17.59 -7.08 9.26
CA LEU A 24 -18.69 -6.66 8.40
C LEU A 24 -18.37 -5.37 7.62
N ALA A 25 -17.68 -4.41 8.25
CA ALA A 25 -17.23 -3.20 7.56
C ALA A 25 -16.25 -3.54 6.41
N ASN A 26 -15.32 -4.48 6.65
CA ASN A 26 -14.37 -4.93 5.65
C ASN A 26 -14.98 -5.90 4.62
N ASP A 27 -16.16 -6.47 4.84
CA ASP A 27 -16.88 -7.28 3.85
C ASP A 27 -17.50 -6.44 2.72
N SER A 28 -17.58 -5.12 2.90
CA SER A 28 -18.05 -4.20 1.86
C SER A 28 -17.12 -4.17 0.64
N PRO A 29 -17.66 -4.12 -0.60
CA PRO A 29 -16.87 -3.90 -1.81
C PRO A 29 -16.34 -2.46 -1.92
N TYR A 30 -16.90 -1.53 -1.14
CA TYR A 30 -16.53 -0.13 -1.08
C TYR A 30 -15.68 0.16 0.16
N GLY A 31 -14.78 1.14 0.07
CA GLY A 31 -13.90 1.58 1.14
C GLY A 31 -13.37 3.00 0.92
N LEU A 32 -14.24 3.98 0.63
CA LEU A 32 -13.79 5.38 0.48
C LEU A 32 -13.43 6.00 1.83
N GLY A 33 -14.33 5.84 2.81
CA GLY A 33 -14.22 6.41 4.13
C GLY A 33 -14.93 5.56 5.17
N ALA A 34 -14.46 5.63 6.41
CA ALA A 34 -15.12 5.03 7.57
C ALA A 34 -15.06 5.96 8.78
N ALA A 35 -15.95 5.75 9.74
CA ALA A 35 -15.99 6.48 10.99
C ALA A 35 -16.16 5.51 12.17
N ILE A 36 -15.43 5.76 13.25
CA ILE A 36 -15.51 4.98 14.49
C ILE A 36 -15.83 5.94 15.62
N TYR A 37 -16.92 5.70 16.35
CA TYR A 37 -17.32 6.50 17.51
C TYR A 37 -17.12 5.69 18.79
N THR A 38 -16.30 6.20 19.71
CA THR A 38 -15.93 5.54 20.96
C THR A 38 -15.44 6.55 22.00
N ARG A 39 -15.66 6.27 23.28
CA ARG A 39 -15.06 7.04 24.39
C ARG A 39 -13.58 6.73 24.59
N ASP A 40 -13.17 5.52 24.23
CA ASP A 40 -11.79 5.06 24.28
C ASP A 40 -11.15 5.32 22.91
N VAL A 41 -10.43 6.44 22.81
CA VAL A 41 -9.81 6.91 21.56
C VAL A 41 -8.69 5.98 21.12
N GLU A 42 -7.93 5.41 22.06
CA GLU A 42 -6.84 4.48 21.75
C GLU A 42 -7.39 3.20 21.11
N ARG A 43 -8.47 2.65 21.68
CA ARG A 43 -9.19 1.54 21.05
C ARG A 43 -9.76 1.91 19.68
N GLY A 44 -10.28 3.14 19.54
CA GLY A 44 -10.76 3.65 18.26
C GLY A 44 -9.67 3.67 17.19
N GLU A 45 -8.47 4.14 17.54
CA GLU A 45 -7.30 4.15 16.66
C GLU A 45 -6.85 2.72 16.29
N GLN A 46 -6.80 1.81 17.26
CA GLN A 46 -6.44 0.40 17.02
C GLN A 46 -7.39 -0.28 16.03
N LEU A 47 -8.70 0.00 16.13
CA LEU A 47 -9.70 -0.48 15.19
C LEU A 47 -9.53 0.20 13.82
N ALA A 48 -9.35 1.52 13.79
CA ALA A 48 -9.21 2.30 12.55
C ALA A 48 -8.06 1.81 11.67
N ARG A 49 -6.93 1.40 12.28
CA ARG A 49 -5.77 0.83 11.57
C ARG A 49 -6.06 -0.48 10.83
N ARG A 50 -7.14 -1.18 11.19
CA ARG A 50 -7.53 -2.48 10.62
C ARG A 50 -8.68 -2.38 9.63
N VAL A 51 -9.28 -1.20 9.48
CA VAL A 51 -10.36 -0.95 8.52
C VAL A 51 -9.76 -0.79 7.13
N GLU A 52 -10.35 -1.48 6.16
CA GLU A 52 -9.97 -1.43 4.75
C GLU A 52 -10.68 -0.25 4.03
N ALA A 53 -10.25 0.97 4.36
CA ALA A 53 -10.79 2.20 3.78
C ALA A 53 -9.68 3.21 3.47
N GLY A 54 -9.96 4.12 2.53
CA GLY A 54 -9.03 5.16 2.12
C GLY A 54 -8.81 6.25 3.16
N ALA A 55 -9.81 6.52 4.01
CA ALA A 55 -9.69 7.38 5.18
C ALA A 55 -10.56 6.85 6.32
N VAL A 56 -10.09 6.94 7.56
CA VAL A 56 -10.88 6.59 8.75
C VAL A 56 -10.82 7.71 9.76
N CYS A 57 -11.98 8.17 10.21
CA CYS A 57 -12.11 9.16 11.26
C CYS A 57 -12.49 8.50 12.59
N VAL A 58 -11.86 8.93 13.68
CA VAL A 58 -12.27 8.54 15.05
C VAL A 58 -12.99 9.72 15.69
N ASN A 59 -14.21 9.49 16.17
CA ASN A 59 -15.12 10.49 16.75
C ASN A 59 -15.50 11.64 15.83
N ASP A 60 -15.43 11.42 14.52
CA ASP A 60 -15.79 12.39 13.50
C ASP A 60 -16.25 11.68 12.21
N ALA A 61 -16.95 12.41 11.34
CA ALA A 61 -17.18 12.02 9.97
C ALA A 61 -16.95 13.23 9.04
N LEU A 62 -16.27 12.99 7.92
CA LEU A 62 -15.99 13.96 6.85
C LEU A 62 -14.96 15.06 7.15
N LEU A 63 -14.54 15.35 8.39
CA LEU A 63 -13.53 16.40 8.61
C LEU A 63 -12.18 16.11 7.94
N ASN A 64 -11.87 14.84 7.65
CA ASN A 64 -10.69 14.47 6.86
C ASN A 64 -10.67 15.15 5.47
N TYR A 65 -11.82 15.56 4.94
CA TYR A 65 -11.92 16.33 3.70
C TYR A 65 -11.27 17.72 3.81
N LEU A 66 -11.32 18.33 4.99
CA LEU A 66 -10.75 19.66 5.25
C LEU A 66 -9.24 19.60 5.55
N ALA A 67 -8.73 18.42 5.92
CA ALA A 67 -7.30 18.20 6.12
C ALA A 67 -6.58 18.05 4.77
N VAL A 68 -6.29 19.17 4.10
CA VAL A 68 -5.71 19.19 2.73
C VAL A 68 -4.33 18.52 2.65
N GLU A 69 -3.60 18.45 3.77
CA GLU A 69 -2.31 17.75 3.83
C GLU A 69 -2.45 16.22 3.94
N LEU A 70 -3.59 15.73 4.43
CA LEU A 70 -3.85 14.31 4.61
C LEU A 70 -4.20 13.67 3.26
N PRO A 71 -3.42 12.68 2.75
CA PRO A 71 -3.75 12.02 1.50
C PRO A 71 -5.15 11.39 1.57
N MET A 72 -6.01 11.75 0.63
CA MET A 72 -7.36 11.20 0.53
C MET A 72 -7.49 10.41 -0.77
N GLY A 73 -7.65 9.10 -0.65
CA GLY A 73 -7.81 8.15 -1.74
C GLY A 73 -8.94 7.16 -1.45
N GLY A 74 -9.21 6.27 -2.40
CA GLY A 74 -10.15 5.16 -2.22
C GLY A 74 -9.46 3.86 -1.82
N TRP A 75 -10.25 2.90 -1.35
CA TRP A 75 -9.87 1.50 -1.15
C TRP A 75 -10.86 0.59 -1.89
N LYS A 76 -10.43 -0.60 -2.33
CA LYS A 76 -11.24 -1.54 -3.14
C LYS A 76 -11.87 -0.85 -4.36
N ALA A 77 -13.19 -0.99 -4.55
CA ALA A 77 -13.92 -0.42 -5.66
C ALA A 77 -14.16 1.10 -5.53
N SER A 78 -13.76 1.73 -4.41
CA SER A 78 -13.93 3.18 -4.21
C SER A 78 -12.90 4.05 -4.93
N GLY A 79 -12.03 3.44 -5.74
CA GLY A 79 -11.13 4.14 -6.66
C GLY A 79 -9.65 4.02 -6.30
N LEU A 80 -8.81 4.44 -7.24
CA LEU A 80 -7.36 4.37 -7.16
C LEU A 80 -6.72 5.76 -7.09
N GLY A 81 -5.58 5.83 -6.43
CA GLY A 81 -4.81 7.07 -6.27
C GLY A 81 -5.34 7.95 -5.14
N THR A 82 -4.79 9.16 -5.04
CA THR A 82 -5.09 10.12 -3.96
C THR A 82 -5.18 11.54 -4.52
N ARG A 83 -5.89 12.45 -3.85
CA ARG A 83 -6.06 13.84 -4.31
C ARG A 83 -5.44 14.91 -3.41
N HIS A 84 -5.13 14.58 -2.16
CA HIS A 84 -4.63 15.53 -1.17
C HIS A 84 -3.15 15.29 -0.86
N GLY A 85 -2.55 16.25 -0.15
CA GLY A 85 -1.16 16.22 0.27
C GLY A 85 -0.17 16.14 -0.90
N ALA A 86 1.09 15.86 -0.57
CA ALA A 86 2.15 15.78 -1.56
C ALA A 86 1.92 14.65 -2.57
N ALA A 87 1.25 13.57 -2.18
CA ALA A 87 0.90 12.47 -3.08
C ALA A 87 -0.14 12.89 -4.13
N GLY A 88 -1.08 13.77 -3.77
CA GLY A 88 -2.07 14.35 -4.68
C GLY A 88 -1.44 15.20 -5.79
N ILE A 89 -0.35 15.91 -5.50
CA ILE A 89 0.40 16.69 -6.50
C ILE A 89 1.30 15.78 -7.33
N ARG A 90 2.04 14.86 -6.68
CA ARG A 90 3.01 13.97 -7.35
C ARG A 90 2.39 13.07 -8.41
N LYS A 91 1.10 12.74 -8.33
CA LYS A 91 0.40 11.96 -9.37
C LYS A 91 0.35 12.68 -10.73
N PHE A 92 0.50 14.00 -10.75
CA PHE A 92 0.57 14.81 -11.97
C PHE A 92 2.01 15.05 -12.43
N ALA A 93 3.01 14.58 -11.67
CA ALA A 93 4.41 14.65 -12.03
C ALA A 93 4.89 13.31 -12.63
N LYS A 94 5.89 13.38 -13.51
CA LYS A 94 6.56 12.19 -14.06
C LYS A 94 7.85 11.93 -13.31
N GLN A 95 7.97 10.76 -12.67
CA GLN A 95 9.21 10.36 -12.01
C GLN A 95 10.28 10.02 -13.06
N GLN A 96 11.44 10.70 -13.00
CA GLN A 96 12.62 10.40 -13.81
C GLN A 96 13.70 9.80 -12.91
N SER A 97 14.19 8.61 -13.27
CA SER A 97 15.38 8.02 -12.65
C SER A 97 16.62 8.44 -13.44
N LEU A 98 17.60 9.03 -12.76
CA LEU A 98 18.88 9.44 -13.34
C LEU A 98 20.01 8.76 -12.55
N LEU A 99 20.88 8.03 -13.26
CA LEU A 99 22.07 7.41 -12.69
C LEU A 99 23.32 8.04 -13.31
N THR A 100 24.17 8.62 -12.48
CA THR A 100 25.48 9.14 -12.90
C THR A 100 26.58 8.31 -12.28
N THR A 101 27.28 7.53 -13.09
CA THR A 101 28.36 6.64 -12.63
C THR A 101 29.65 7.44 -12.42
N ARG A 102 30.19 7.44 -11.20
CA ARG A 102 31.45 8.13 -10.87
C ARG A 102 32.69 7.44 -11.47
N PHE A 103 32.67 6.12 -11.52
CA PHE A 103 33.73 5.31 -12.14
C PHE A 103 33.11 4.30 -13.07
N ALA A 104 33.00 4.65 -14.35
CA ALA A 104 32.53 3.73 -15.37
C ALA A 104 33.70 2.84 -15.83
N LEU A 105 33.55 1.52 -15.69
CA LEU A 105 34.41 0.59 -16.42
C LEU A 105 34.20 0.84 -17.92
N LYS A 106 35.27 0.81 -18.72
CA LYS A 106 35.15 0.91 -20.20
C LYS A 106 34.20 -0.13 -20.79
N ARG A 107 34.02 -1.27 -20.11
CA ARG A 107 33.09 -2.33 -20.46
C ARG A 107 32.58 -3.03 -19.20
N GLU A 108 31.28 -3.20 -19.10
CA GLU A 108 30.70 -4.03 -18.05
C GLU A 108 30.88 -5.52 -18.39
N PRO A 109 31.20 -6.39 -17.42
CA PRO A 109 31.45 -7.81 -17.68
C PRO A 109 30.29 -8.57 -18.32
N PHE A 110 29.07 -8.02 -18.21
CA PHE A 110 27.84 -8.57 -18.76
C PHE A 110 27.39 -7.88 -20.05
N MET A 111 28.18 -6.95 -20.61
CA MET A 111 27.87 -6.31 -21.90
C MET A 111 28.49 -7.06 -23.09
N PHE A 112 27.82 -6.97 -24.24
CA PHE A 112 28.27 -7.57 -25.50
C PHE A 112 29.65 -7.01 -25.95
N PRO A 113 30.52 -7.84 -26.59
CA PRO A 113 30.36 -9.25 -26.89
C PRO A 113 30.68 -10.16 -25.71
N TYR A 114 29.79 -11.12 -25.47
CA TYR A 114 29.97 -12.13 -24.43
C TYR A 114 31.14 -13.05 -24.77
N LYS A 115 32.21 -12.99 -23.98
CA LYS A 115 33.31 -13.96 -24.08
C LYS A 115 33.03 -15.12 -23.14
N ALA A 116 33.12 -16.35 -23.65
CA ALA A 116 32.86 -17.57 -22.88
C ALA A 116 33.69 -17.66 -21.57
N ARG A 117 34.91 -17.10 -21.56
CA ARG A 117 35.75 -17.00 -20.35
C ARG A 117 35.14 -16.05 -19.31
N THR A 118 34.75 -14.83 -19.71
CA THR A 118 34.16 -13.82 -18.83
C THR A 118 32.84 -14.30 -18.24
N SER A 119 31.97 -14.90 -19.06
CA SER A 119 30.70 -15.47 -18.60
C SER A 119 30.93 -16.61 -17.59
N LYS A 120 31.89 -17.52 -17.84
CA LYS A 120 32.23 -18.59 -16.89
C LYS A 120 32.72 -18.05 -15.54
N VAL A 121 33.56 -17.01 -15.56
CA VAL A 121 34.05 -16.36 -14.33
C VAL A 121 32.90 -15.69 -13.58
N LEU A 122 32.04 -14.95 -14.29
CA LEU A 122 30.86 -14.30 -13.73
C LEU A 122 29.90 -15.32 -13.11
N PHE A 123 29.55 -16.40 -13.83
CA PHE A 123 28.70 -17.47 -13.31
C PHE A 123 29.32 -18.21 -12.13
N LYS A 124 30.64 -18.45 -12.12
CA LYS A 124 31.34 -19.05 -10.98
C LYS A 124 31.31 -18.13 -9.76
N GLY A 125 31.45 -16.82 -9.96
CA GLY A 125 31.32 -15.80 -8.91
C GLY A 125 29.90 -15.71 -8.35
N LEU A 126 28.90 -15.63 -9.22
CA LEU A 126 27.47 -15.67 -8.82
C LEU A 126 27.14 -16.96 -8.07
N ARG A 127 27.64 -18.11 -8.52
CA ARG A 127 27.46 -19.40 -7.84
C ARG A 127 28.24 -19.50 -6.52
N LEU A 128 29.30 -18.73 -6.32
CA LEU A 128 30.00 -18.65 -5.04
C LEU A 128 29.25 -17.77 -4.04
N ILE A 129 28.73 -16.62 -4.50
CA ILE A 129 28.02 -15.64 -3.69
C ILE A 129 26.61 -16.14 -3.34
N TYR A 130 25.88 -16.65 -4.32
CA TYR A 130 24.48 -17.08 -4.17
C TYR A 130 24.31 -18.60 -4.10
N GLY A 131 25.34 -19.38 -4.44
CA GLY A 131 25.28 -20.84 -4.38
C GLY A 131 25.80 -21.39 -3.06
N ARG A 132 25.05 -21.17 -1.98
CA ARG A 132 25.20 -21.99 -0.78
C ARG A 132 23.89 -22.71 -0.49
N GLY A 133 23.90 -24.02 -0.76
CA GLY A 133 22.75 -24.89 -0.53
C GLY A 133 22.89 -26.31 -1.09
N ARG A 134 24.10 -26.92 -1.10
CA ARG A 134 24.20 -28.38 -1.27
C ARG A 134 23.77 -29.00 0.06
N ARG A 135 22.44 -29.16 0.26
CA ARG A 135 21.91 -30.04 1.31
C ARG A 135 22.51 -31.43 1.08
N ARG A 136 23.38 -31.85 1.99
CA ARG A 136 23.66 -33.27 2.24
C ARG A 136 22.33 -33.88 2.72
N SER A 137 21.70 -34.71 1.89
CA SER A 137 20.84 -35.78 2.41
C SER A 137 21.69 -37.05 2.43
N ARG A 138 22.20 -37.38 3.62
CA ARG A 138 22.33 -38.77 4.02
C ARG A 138 21.05 -39.10 4.79
#